data_AF-A0A954HXB3-F1
#
_entry.id   AF-A0A954HXB3-F1
#
_cell.length_a   1.000
_cell.length_b   1.000
_cell.length_c   1.000
_cell.angle_alpha   90.00
_cell.angle_beta   90.00
_cell.angle_gamma   90.00
#
_symmetry.space_group_name_H-M   'P 1'
#
loop_
_entity.id
_entity.type
_entity.pdbx_description
1 polymer ?
#
loop_
_entity_poly.entity_id
_entity_poly.type
_entity_poly.pdbx_seq_one_letter_code
_entity_poly.pdbx_strand_id
1 'polypeptide(L)'
;MSSPLLSREEYVEQAYFFRTYRERIDENVPAQEVLSSVAAELLATTKLPLAIEFLSGEMQLHGRIGAGMAKLTHYFSPFQAFVMQRAETEESRFDVRNALQLLEREAEHRSQSSEPQALFIYQFECLARHQLGYDEGLRVAAQDGAYNADWRAWIEGLRRQLGIRDFGDLIYARSQHLVDELRRQRHDDSIEAPEPVLFGAQEGRIAKAHRGKDPLHMFAALQRHLGYPSVPRPPRKPARPVFEPHVEVRFQRLEGRLALVESEVKDGIDLTQFYQQTNDPAARKKRPSGDRSS
;
A
#
# COMPACT_ATOMS: atom_id res chain seq x y z
N MET A 1 -17.48 10.59 19.54
CA MET A 1 -17.90 9.39 20.28
C MET A 1 -16.94 8.29 19.90
N SER A 2 -16.23 7.67 20.86
CA SER A 2 -15.30 6.57 20.56
C SER A 2 -16.09 5.33 20.13
N SER A 3 -15.63 4.63 19.10
CA SER A 3 -16.22 3.33 18.73
C SER A 3 -15.99 2.31 19.85
N PRO A 4 -16.99 1.50 20.25
CA PRO A 4 -16.78 0.40 21.18
C PRO A 4 -15.95 -0.73 20.53
N LEU A 5 -15.15 -1.44 21.32
CA LEU A 5 -14.44 -2.64 20.86
C LEU A 5 -15.44 -3.77 20.62
N LEU A 6 -15.33 -4.44 19.46
CA LEU A 6 -16.19 -5.57 19.11
C LEU A 6 -15.68 -6.88 19.71
N SER A 7 -16.54 -7.90 19.72
CA SER A 7 -16.11 -9.25 20.10
C SER A 7 -15.18 -9.86 19.04
N ARG A 8 -14.44 -10.89 19.43
CA ARG A 8 -13.57 -11.62 18.51
C ARG A 8 -14.33 -12.18 17.31
N GLU A 9 -15.52 -12.73 17.52
CA GLU A 9 -16.36 -13.30 16.46
C GLU A 9 -16.72 -12.26 15.40
N GLU A 10 -17.07 -11.03 15.83
CA GLU A 10 -17.36 -9.92 14.91
C GLU A 10 -16.15 -9.58 14.03
N TYR A 11 -14.93 -9.59 14.59
CA TYR A 11 -13.72 -9.33 13.81
C TYR A 11 -13.37 -10.48 12.85
N VAL A 12 -13.67 -11.73 13.21
CA VAL A 12 -13.51 -12.88 12.31
C VAL A 12 -14.46 -12.75 11.11
N GLU A 13 -15.72 -12.42 11.36
CA GLU A 13 -16.71 -12.21 10.30
C GLU A 13 -16.41 -10.96 9.46
N GLN A 14 -15.89 -9.87 10.06
CA GLN A 14 -15.41 -8.70 9.31
C GLN A 14 -14.27 -9.06 8.35
N ALA A 15 -13.28 -9.82 8.83
CA ALA A 15 -12.18 -10.27 7.98
C ALA A 15 -12.69 -11.12 6.81
N TYR A 16 -13.62 -12.04 7.06
CA TYR A 16 -14.30 -12.81 6.03
C TYR A 16 -15.01 -11.91 5.02
N PHE A 17 -15.82 -10.95 5.50
CA PHE A 17 -16.53 -10.00 4.66
C PHE A 17 -15.58 -9.22 3.72
N PHE A 18 -14.52 -8.62 4.26
CA PHE A 18 -13.58 -7.84 3.44
C PHE A 18 -12.86 -8.70 2.39
N ARG A 19 -12.48 -9.92 2.76
CA ARG A 19 -11.85 -10.88 1.84
C ARG A 19 -12.80 -11.28 0.72
N THR A 20 -14.00 -11.77 1.06
CA THR A 20 -14.99 -12.23 0.08
C THR A 20 -15.44 -11.07 -0.82
N TYR A 21 -15.56 -9.87 -0.26
CA TYR A 21 -15.90 -8.69 -1.05
C TYR A 21 -14.82 -8.36 -2.08
N ARG A 22 -13.54 -8.40 -1.68
CA ARG A 22 -12.43 -8.19 -2.62
C ARG A 22 -12.42 -9.25 -3.72
N GLU A 23 -12.53 -10.53 -3.35
CA GLU A 23 -12.50 -11.65 -4.29
C GLU A 23 -13.61 -11.55 -5.33
N ARG A 24 -14.85 -11.24 -4.92
CA ARG A 24 -15.97 -11.12 -5.85
C ARG A 24 -15.89 -9.88 -6.75
N ILE A 25 -15.31 -8.78 -6.27
CA ILE A 25 -15.00 -7.62 -7.14
C ILE A 25 -13.97 -8.01 -8.21
N ASP A 26 -13.01 -8.87 -7.89
CA ASP A 26 -12.02 -9.37 -8.87
C ASP A 26 -12.67 -10.31 -9.91
N GLU A 27 -13.72 -11.02 -9.52
CA GLU A 27 -14.59 -11.80 -10.42
C GLU A 27 -15.58 -10.94 -11.23
N ASN A 28 -15.53 -9.61 -11.10
CA ASN A 28 -16.43 -8.65 -11.73
C ASN A 28 -17.91 -8.77 -11.30
N VAL A 29 -18.16 -9.30 -10.10
CA VAL A 29 -19.50 -9.30 -9.52
C VAL A 29 -19.87 -7.88 -9.07
N PRO A 30 -21.07 -7.36 -9.38
CA PRO A 30 -21.52 -6.05 -8.92
C PRO A 30 -21.50 -5.94 -7.40
N ALA A 31 -20.98 -4.84 -6.86
CA ALA A 31 -20.87 -4.64 -5.40
C ALA A 31 -22.19 -4.85 -4.64
N GLN A 32 -23.33 -4.45 -5.23
CA GLN A 32 -24.66 -4.65 -4.65
C GLN A 32 -25.00 -6.13 -4.44
N GLU A 33 -24.67 -6.96 -5.44
CA GLU A 33 -24.88 -8.41 -5.40
C GLU A 33 -23.90 -9.07 -4.42
N VAL A 34 -22.68 -8.55 -4.32
CA VAL A 34 -21.71 -9.02 -3.31
C VAL A 34 -22.21 -8.77 -1.90
N LEU A 35 -22.71 -7.56 -1.60
CA LEU A 35 -23.22 -7.23 -0.27
C LEU A 35 -24.42 -8.12 0.11
N SER A 36 -25.37 -8.34 -0.81
CA SER A 36 -26.55 -9.17 -0.53
C SER A 36 -26.20 -10.65 -0.32
N SER A 37 -25.31 -11.20 -1.15
CA SER A 37 -24.88 -12.60 -1.05
C SER A 37 -24.06 -12.86 0.21
N VAL A 38 -23.08 -12.00 0.53
CA VAL A 38 -22.25 -12.16 1.74
C VAL A 38 -23.09 -12.05 3.01
N ALA A 39 -24.09 -11.16 3.07
CA ALA A 39 -24.98 -11.06 4.23
C ALA A 39 -25.66 -12.40 4.58
N ALA A 40 -25.98 -13.23 3.58
CA ALA A 40 -26.59 -14.54 3.77
C ALA A 40 -25.60 -15.65 4.16
N GLU A 41 -24.30 -15.44 3.94
CA GLU A 41 -23.23 -16.42 4.23
C GLU A 41 -22.64 -16.25 5.64
N LEU A 42 -22.81 -15.07 6.22
CA LEU A 42 -22.24 -14.71 7.53
C LEU A 42 -22.96 -15.38 8.69
N LEU A 43 -22.24 -15.48 9.82
CA LEU A 43 -22.79 -16.00 11.05
C LEU A 43 -23.92 -15.10 11.60
N ALA A 44 -25.14 -15.65 11.64
CA ALA A 44 -26.35 -14.93 12.06
C ALA A 44 -26.35 -14.43 13.52
N THR A 45 -25.44 -14.92 14.37
CA THR A 45 -25.30 -14.44 15.76
C THR A 45 -24.52 -13.13 15.87
N THR A 46 -23.83 -12.72 14.80
CA THR A 46 -23.12 -11.43 14.72
C THR A 46 -24.04 -10.32 14.23
N LYS A 47 -23.65 -9.06 14.48
CA LYS A 47 -24.36 -7.88 13.98
C LYS A 47 -23.94 -7.50 12.56
N LEU A 48 -22.93 -8.15 11.99
CA LEU A 48 -22.43 -7.87 10.64
C LEU A 48 -23.49 -7.95 9.54
N PRO A 49 -24.40 -8.95 9.52
CA PRO A 49 -25.43 -9.03 8.48
C PRO A 49 -26.31 -7.77 8.44
N LEU A 50 -26.74 -7.27 9.60
CA LEU A 50 -27.52 -6.02 9.71
C LEU A 50 -26.73 -4.80 9.23
N ALA A 51 -25.44 -4.73 9.54
CA ALA A 51 -24.57 -3.67 9.06
C ALA A 51 -24.43 -3.72 7.52
N ILE A 52 -24.28 -4.91 6.94
CA ILE A 52 -24.17 -5.09 5.48
C ILE A 52 -25.48 -4.77 4.76
N GLU A 53 -26.63 -5.13 5.32
CA GLU A 53 -27.94 -4.74 4.77
C GLU A 53 -28.07 -3.21 4.69
N PHE A 54 -27.65 -2.51 5.74
CA PHE A 54 -27.59 -1.05 5.73
C PHE A 54 -26.63 -0.52 4.65
N LEU A 55 -25.43 -1.09 4.54
CA LEU A 55 -24.45 -0.71 3.51
C LEU A 55 -24.97 -0.99 2.09
N SER A 56 -25.76 -2.04 1.91
CA SER A 56 -26.40 -2.35 0.63
C SER A 56 -27.40 -1.25 0.23
N GLY A 57 -28.19 -0.76 1.19
CA GLY A 57 -29.05 0.41 0.99
C GLY A 57 -28.27 1.68 0.63
N GLU A 58 -27.17 1.97 1.34
CA GLU A 58 -26.30 3.11 1.03
C GLU A 58 -25.63 2.99 -0.34
N MET A 59 -25.23 1.78 -0.74
CA MET A 59 -24.67 1.48 -2.05
C MET A 59 -25.71 1.71 -3.17
N GLN A 60 -26.98 1.36 -2.95
CA GLN A 60 -28.05 1.61 -3.93
C GLN A 60 -28.38 3.11 -4.06
N LEU A 61 -28.32 3.88 -2.97
CA LEU A 61 -28.66 5.30 -2.97
C LEU A 61 -27.53 6.22 -3.44
N HIS A 62 -26.29 5.93 -3.04
CA HIS A 62 -25.15 6.83 -3.23
C HIS A 62 -24.02 6.21 -4.07
N GLY A 63 -24.10 4.92 -4.41
CA GLY A 63 -23.07 4.20 -5.17
C GLY A 63 -21.76 3.96 -4.40
N ARG A 64 -21.76 4.16 -3.07
CA ARG A 64 -20.58 4.14 -2.20
C ARG A 64 -20.97 3.61 -0.82
N ILE A 65 -20.07 2.87 -0.17
CA ILE A 65 -20.26 2.32 1.19
C ILE A 65 -19.47 3.07 2.26
N GLY A 66 -18.41 3.81 1.91
CA GLY A 66 -17.57 4.50 2.89
C GLY A 66 -18.33 5.52 3.74
N ALA A 67 -19.32 6.21 3.15
CA ALA A 67 -20.22 7.09 3.89
C ALA A 67 -21.15 6.31 4.83
N GLY A 68 -21.66 5.15 4.39
CA GLY A 68 -22.46 4.25 5.21
C GLY A 68 -21.69 3.69 6.40
N MET A 69 -20.43 3.27 6.19
CA MET A 69 -19.55 2.80 7.26
C MET A 69 -19.31 3.89 8.31
N ALA A 70 -19.16 5.15 7.89
CA ALA A 70 -18.99 6.28 8.81
C ALA A 70 -20.24 6.58 9.66
N LYS A 71 -21.45 6.22 9.18
CA LYS A 71 -22.68 6.30 9.98
C LYS A 71 -22.75 5.19 11.04
N LEU A 72 -22.18 4.03 10.74
CA LEU A 72 -22.13 2.86 11.61
C LEU A 72 -20.93 2.86 12.58
N THR A 73 -20.70 3.98 13.28
CA THR A 73 -19.54 4.14 14.20
C THR A 73 -19.51 3.15 15.36
N HIS A 74 -20.63 2.51 15.68
CA HIS A 74 -20.72 1.48 16.70
C HIS A 74 -20.24 0.10 16.20
N TYR A 75 -20.01 -0.05 14.89
CA TYR A 75 -19.61 -1.29 14.25
C TYR A 75 -18.27 -1.16 13.51
N PHE A 76 -18.17 -0.20 12.58
CA PHE A 76 -16.91 0.07 11.89
C PHE A 76 -16.13 1.15 12.64
N SER A 77 -14.81 0.97 12.71
CA SER A 77 -13.96 2.02 13.28
C SER A 77 -13.92 3.23 12.35
N PRO A 78 -13.68 4.45 12.88
CA PRO A 78 -13.58 5.64 12.04
C PRO A 78 -12.44 5.52 11.01
N PHE A 79 -11.37 4.80 11.37
CA PHE A 79 -10.27 4.49 10.45
C PHE A 79 -10.74 3.57 9.31
N GLN A 80 -11.51 2.51 9.59
CA GLN A 80 -12.01 1.61 8.55
C GLN A 80 -12.90 2.37 7.54
N ALA A 81 -13.80 3.21 8.03
CA ALA A 81 -14.65 4.04 7.19
C ALA A 81 -13.84 5.04 6.35
N PHE A 82 -12.83 5.68 6.96
CA PHE A 82 -11.93 6.61 6.27
C PHE A 82 -11.16 5.95 5.13
N VAL A 83 -10.62 4.75 5.36
CA VAL A 83 -9.90 3.98 4.33
C VAL A 83 -10.81 3.70 3.14
N MET A 84 -12.05 3.27 3.36
CA MET A 84 -13.01 3.06 2.26
C MET A 84 -13.36 4.36 1.53
N GLN A 85 -13.61 5.47 2.23
CA GLN A 85 -13.91 6.75 1.60
C GLN A 85 -12.76 7.24 0.69
N ARG A 86 -11.51 7.05 1.12
CA ARG A 86 -10.33 7.37 0.31
C ARG A 86 -10.21 6.50 -0.93
N ALA A 87 -10.69 5.27 -0.86
CA ALA A 87 -10.68 4.32 -1.96
C ALA A 87 -11.79 4.57 -3.00
N GLU A 88 -12.90 5.15 -2.56
CA GLU A 88 -14.06 5.51 -3.38
C GLU A 88 -13.92 6.90 -4.03
N THR A 89 -12.84 7.62 -3.73
CA THR A 89 -12.56 8.94 -4.32
C THR A 89 -11.91 8.77 -5.70
N GLU A 90 -12.54 9.35 -6.74
CA GLU A 90 -12.19 9.15 -8.16
C GLU A 90 -10.74 9.52 -8.53
N GLU A 91 -10.14 10.47 -7.82
CA GLU A 91 -8.77 10.95 -8.09
C GLU A 91 -7.68 10.13 -7.36
N SER A 92 -8.08 9.17 -6.53
CA SER A 92 -7.16 8.44 -5.67
C SER A 92 -6.41 7.33 -6.43
N ARG A 93 -5.09 7.26 -6.24
CA ARG A 93 -4.29 6.09 -6.67
C ARG A 93 -4.56 4.85 -5.81
N PHE A 94 -5.26 5.03 -4.69
CA PHE A 94 -5.66 3.99 -3.77
C PHE A 94 -7.06 3.51 -4.15
N ASP A 95 -7.18 2.25 -4.56
CA ASP A 95 -8.44 1.66 -5.03
C ASP A 95 -9.14 0.83 -3.94
N VAL A 96 -10.40 0.48 -4.21
CA VAL A 96 -11.25 -0.32 -3.30
C VAL A 96 -10.63 -1.68 -3.00
N ARG A 97 -9.89 -2.29 -3.93
CA ARG A 97 -9.25 -3.60 -3.73
C ARG A 97 -8.17 -3.54 -2.67
N ASN A 98 -7.29 -2.54 -2.75
CA ASN A 98 -6.27 -2.32 -1.74
C ASN A 98 -6.92 -1.96 -0.40
N ALA A 99 -7.97 -1.14 -0.40
CA ALA A 99 -8.71 -0.81 0.81
C ALA A 99 -9.27 -2.04 1.51
N LEU A 100 -10.00 -2.90 0.79
CA LEU A 100 -10.55 -4.13 1.34
C LEU A 100 -9.44 -5.06 1.87
N GLN A 101 -8.31 -5.15 1.18
CA GLN A 101 -7.17 -5.94 1.67
C GLN A 101 -6.56 -5.36 2.96
N LEU A 102 -6.45 -4.03 3.09
CA LEU A 102 -5.99 -3.40 4.33
C LEU A 102 -6.96 -3.68 5.49
N LEU A 103 -8.25 -3.59 5.23
CA LEU A 103 -9.30 -3.78 6.23
C LEU A 103 -9.43 -5.24 6.67
N GLU A 104 -9.28 -6.17 5.73
CA GLU A 104 -9.16 -7.62 5.99
C GLU A 104 -8.04 -7.88 7.00
N ARG A 105 -6.83 -7.39 6.72
CA ARG A 105 -5.66 -7.57 7.59
C ARG A 105 -5.85 -6.91 8.95
N GLU A 106 -6.45 -5.72 9.00
CA GLU A 106 -6.76 -5.07 10.28
C GLU A 106 -7.72 -5.91 11.14
N ALA A 107 -8.80 -6.42 10.54
CA ALA A 107 -9.78 -7.25 11.23
C ALA A 107 -9.17 -8.58 11.69
N GLU A 108 -8.35 -9.23 10.85
CA GLU A 108 -7.59 -10.43 11.23
C GLU A 108 -6.71 -10.16 12.45
N HIS A 109 -5.98 -9.04 12.46
CA HIS A 109 -5.13 -8.67 13.59
C HIS A 109 -5.95 -8.48 14.87
N ARG A 110 -7.04 -7.72 14.81
CA ARG A 110 -7.93 -7.49 15.97
C ARG A 110 -8.55 -8.77 16.51
N SER A 111 -8.78 -9.77 15.66
CA SER A 111 -9.28 -11.08 16.10
C SER A 111 -8.23 -11.93 16.85
N GLN A 112 -6.94 -11.62 16.67
CA GLN A 112 -5.80 -12.34 17.22
C GLN A 112 -5.16 -11.62 18.42
N SER A 113 -4.98 -10.31 18.32
CA SER A 113 -4.36 -9.44 19.32
C SER A 113 -5.11 -8.11 19.41
N SER A 114 -5.26 -7.62 20.63
CA SER A 114 -5.86 -6.31 20.92
C SER A 114 -4.82 -5.28 21.36
N GLU A 115 -3.54 -5.49 21.06
CA GLU A 115 -2.45 -4.58 21.45
C GLU A 115 -2.55 -3.24 20.70
N PRO A 116 -2.70 -2.11 21.42
CA PRO A 116 -2.81 -0.78 20.80
C PRO A 116 -1.53 -0.39 20.03
N GLN A 117 -0.36 -0.84 20.47
CA GLN A 117 0.92 -0.56 19.81
C GLN A 117 0.94 -1.13 18.39
N ALA A 118 0.59 -2.41 18.26
CA ALA A 118 0.60 -3.14 17.00
C ALA A 118 -0.44 -2.55 16.03
N LEU A 119 -1.65 -2.27 16.52
CA LEU A 119 -2.70 -1.62 15.74
C LEU A 119 -2.28 -0.22 15.26
N PHE A 120 -1.71 0.60 16.14
CA PHE A 120 -1.29 1.95 15.79
C PHE A 120 -0.19 1.94 14.72
N ILE A 121 0.84 1.11 14.87
CA ILE A 121 1.92 1.03 13.88
C ILE A 121 1.37 0.54 12.54
N TYR A 122 0.46 -0.44 12.54
CA TYR A 122 -0.21 -0.90 11.33
C TYR A 122 -1.00 0.22 10.64
N GLN A 123 -1.86 0.92 11.38
CA GLN A 123 -2.67 2.03 10.84
C GLN A 123 -1.78 3.16 10.30
N PHE A 124 -0.72 3.52 11.05
CA PHE A 124 0.25 4.53 10.61
C PHE A 124 0.99 4.10 9.33
N GLU A 125 1.43 2.85 9.26
CA GLU A 125 2.12 2.30 8.08
C GLU A 125 1.19 2.27 6.86
N CYS A 126 -0.11 1.97 7.05
CA CYS A 126 -1.13 2.08 6.00
C CYS A 126 -1.23 3.51 5.45
N LEU A 127 -1.34 4.51 6.34
CA LEU A 127 -1.39 5.92 5.93
C LEU A 127 -0.13 6.32 5.15
N ALA A 128 1.05 5.89 5.61
CA ALA A 128 2.33 6.22 4.99
C ALA A 128 2.50 5.56 3.62
N ARG A 129 2.24 4.25 3.49
CA ARG A 129 2.46 3.49 2.25
C ARG A 129 1.50 3.87 1.14
N HIS A 130 0.26 4.18 1.48
CA HIS A 130 -0.79 4.51 0.51
C HIS A 130 -1.02 6.02 0.35
N GLN A 131 -0.24 6.86 1.04
CA GLN A 131 -0.31 8.32 0.98
C GLN A 131 -1.72 8.86 1.23
N LEU A 132 -2.42 8.28 2.21
CA LEU A 132 -3.83 8.60 2.50
C LEU A 132 -4.00 9.97 3.20
N GLY A 133 -2.89 10.60 3.58
CA GLY A 133 -2.84 11.88 4.30
C GLY A 133 -2.78 11.69 5.81
N TYR A 134 -1.71 12.21 6.43
CA TYR A 134 -1.46 12.03 7.87
C TYR A 134 -2.42 12.81 8.76
N ASP A 135 -2.80 14.04 8.37
CA ASP A 135 -3.62 14.90 9.24
C ASP A 135 -4.99 14.26 9.49
N GLU A 136 -5.75 14.06 8.43
CA GLU A 136 -7.07 13.44 8.55
C GLU A 136 -6.99 11.98 9.02
N GLY A 137 -6.03 11.21 8.49
CA GLY A 137 -5.85 9.80 8.84
C GLY A 137 -5.56 9.56 10.32
N LEU A 138 -4.73 10.40 10.95
CA LEU A 138 -4.44 10.28 12.38
C LEU A 138 -5.55 10.85 13.24
N ARG A 139 -6.25 11.89 12.78
CA ARG A 139 -7.43 12.43 13.46
C ARG A 139 -8.54 11.39 13.59
N VAL A 140 -8.79 10.61 12.54
CA VAL A 140 -9.79 9.52 12.59
C VAL A 140 -9.26 8.30 13.35
N ALA A 141 -7.99 7.93 13.19
CA ALA A 141 -7.39 6.82 13.93
C ALA A 141 -7.44 7.06 15.45
N ALA A 142 -7.20 8.29 15.92
CA ALA A 142 -7.30 8.62 17.35
C ALA A 142 -8.71 8.40 17.95
N GLN A 143 -9.75 8.27 17.13
CA GLN A 143 -11.13 8.05 17.61
C GLN A 143 -11.46 6.56 17.77
N ASP A 144 -10.51 5.66 17.53
CA ASP A 144 -10.69 4.23 17.72
C ASP A 144 -10.93 3.86 19.19
N GLY A 145 -11.72 2.82 19.40
CA GLY A 145 -11.98 2.23 20.71
C GLY A 145 -10.77 1.59 21.36
N ALA A 146 -9.78 1.18 20.55
CA ALA A 146 -8.56 0.56 21.04
C ALA A 146 -7.63 1.54 21.80
N TYR A 147 -7.80 2.86 21.60
CA TYR A 147 -6.91 3.87 22.17
C TYR A 147 -7.49 4.48 23.44
N ASN A 148 -6.75 4.38 24.55
CA ASN A 148 -7.08 5.07 25.81
C ASN A 148 -6.80 6.59 25.70
N ALA A 149 -7.09 7.36 26.76
CA ALA A 149 -6.90 8.81 26.76
C ALA A 149 -5.46 9.25 26.43
N ASP A 150 -4.45 8.53 26.95
CA ASP A 150 -3.04 8.84 26.72
C ASP A 150 -2.64 8.62 25.25
N TRP A 151 -3.10 7.51 24.65
CA TRP A 151 -2.93 7.24 23.23
C TRP A 151 -3.57 8.33 22.37
N ARG A 152 -4.81 8.73 22.67
CA ARG A 152 -5.50 9.78 21.91
C ARG A 152 -4.75 11.11 21.98
N ALA A 153 -4.31 11.50 23.17
CA ALA A 153 -3.54 12.72 23.39
C ALA A 153 -2.19 12.68 22.65
N TRP A 154 -1.52 11.53 22.65
CA TRP A 154 -0.26 11.36 21.95
C TRP A 154 -0.42 11.37 20.42
N ILE A 155 -1.42 10.68 19.86
CA ILE A 155 -1.70 10.69 18.40
C ILE A 155 -2.02 12.12 17.92
N GLU A 156 -2.78 12.87 18.71
CA GLU A 156 -3.09 14.28 18.44
C GLU A 156 -1.82 15.15 18.47
N GLY A 157 -0.89 14.88 19.39
CA GLY A 157 0.43 15.51 19.43
C GLY A 157 1.33 15.13 18.25
N LEU A 158 1.36 13.84 17.91
CA LEU A 158 2.08 13.27 16.78
C LEU A 158 1.67 13.95 15.48
N ARG A 159 0.35 14.13 15.26
CA ARG A 159 -0.18 14.81 14.07
C ARG A 159 0.47 16.17 13.81
N ARG A 160 0.74 16.95 14.87
CA ARG A 160 1.39 18.27 14.79
C ARG A 160 2.91 18.22 14.61
N GLN A 161 3.54 17.11 14.98
CA GLN A 161 5.01 16.97 14.97
C GLN A 161 5.54 16.20 13.75
N LEU A 162 4.66 15.56 12.98
CA LEU A 162 5.02 14.84 11.77
C LEU A 162 5.63 15.79 10.73
N GLY A 163 6.77 15.38 10.17
CA GLY A 163 7.58 16.17 9.24
C GLY A 163 8.59 17.10 9.91
N ILE A 164 8.45 17.37 11.22
CA ILE A 164 9.43 18.15 12.00
C ILE A 164 10.39 17.23 12.74
N ARG A 165 9.89 16.13 13.30
CA ARG A 165 10.68 15.11 14.00
C ARG A 165 10.61 13.77 13.27
N ASP A 166 11.67 12.99 13.40
CA ASP A 166 11.70 11.61 12.92
C ASP A 166 10.67 10.75 13.68
N PHE A 167 9.99 9.85 12.97
CA PHE A 167 8.97 9.01 13.58
C PHE A 167 9.55 8.07 14.65
N GLY A 168 10.78 7.58 14.45
CA GLY A 168 11.49 6.78 15.46
C GLY A 168 11.78 7.57 16.73
N ASP A 169 12.06 8.87 16.63
CA ASP A 169 12.22 9.71 17.82
C ASP A 169 10.93 9.84 18.63
N LEU A 170 9.78 9.89 17.95
CA LEU A 170 8.48 10.01 18.59
C LEU A 170 8.08 8.72 19.31
N ILE A 171 8.40 7.55 18.74
CA ILE A 171 8.21 6.25 19.40
C ILE A 171 9.16 6.14 20.61
N TYR A 172 10.46 6.42 20.41
CA TYR A 172 11.45 6.30 21.48
C TYR A 172 11.11 7.20 22.68
N ALA A 173 10.65 8.43 22.44
CA ALA A 173 10.26 9.38 23.48
C ALA A 173 9.15 8.85 24.41
N ARG A 174 8.26 7.98 23.90
CA ARG A 174 7.17 7.36 24.67
C ARG A 174 7.41 5.88 24.99
N SER A 175 8.66 5.46 24.97
CA SER A 175 9.03 4.05 25.21
C SER A 175 9.57 3.82 26.62
N GLN A 176 9.31 2.62 27.16
CA GLN A 176 9.93 2.18 28.41
C GLN A 176 11.46 2.19 28.33
N HIS A 177 12.02 1.99 27.13
CA HIS A 177 13.45 1.99 26.90
C HIS A 177 14.12 3.32 27.27
N LEU A 178 13.46 4.46 26.99
CA LEU A 178 13.98 5.77 27.40
C LEU A 178 14.09 5.87 28.93
N VAL A 179 13.06 5.44 29.64
CA VAL A 179 13.03 5.46 31.10
C VAL A 179 14.16 4.59 31.67
N ASP A 180 14.33 3.39 31.13
CA ASP A 180 15.38 2.47 31.55
C ASP A 180 16.78 3.05 31.29
N GLU A 181 16.97 3.81 30.20
CA GLU A 181 18.23 4.50 29.93
C GLU A 181 18.49 5.67 30.89
N LEU A 182 17.46 6.44 31.23
CA LEU A 182 17.58 7.53 32.20
C LEU A 182 17.95 7.01 33.60
N ARG A 183 17.33 5.91 34.04
CA ARG A 183 17.66 5.23 35.30
C ARG A 183 19.13 4.79 35.35
N ARG A 184 19.61 4.17 34.26
CA ARG A 184 21.01 3.73 34.16
C ARG A 184 22.00 4.89 34.15
N GLN A 185 21.72 5.97 33.42
CA GLN A 185 22.63 7.12 33.32
C GLN A 185 22.76 7.89 34.63
N ARG A 186 21.67 7.96 35.41
CA ARG A 186 21.64 8.68 36.68
C ARG A 186 21.85 7.79 37.90
N HIS A 187 21.99 6.48 37.71
CA HIS A 187 22.08 5.47 38.77
C HIS A 187 20.94 5.60 39.79
N ASP A 188 19.73 5.90 39.32
CA ASP A 188 18.56 6.14 40.15
C ASP A 188 17.35 5.40 39.58
N ASP A 189 16.94 4.33 40.24
CA ASP A 189 15.81 3.49 39.85
C ASP A 189 14.45 4.14 40.14
N SER A 190 14.42 5.22 40.94
CA SER A 190 13.18 5.95 41.27
C SER A 190 12.70 6.89 40.18
N ILE A 191 13.48 7.07 39.10
CA ILE A 191 13.09 7.93 37.99
C ILE A 191 11.83 7.39 37.33
N GLU A 192 10.78 8.20 37.40
CA GLU A 192 9.51 7.97 36.70
C GLU A 192 9.58 8.49 35.27
N ALA A 193 8.68 7.96 34.43
CA ALA A 193 8.57 8.39 33.06
C ALA A 193 8.08 9.85 33.00
N PRO A 194 8.74 10.75 32.24
CA PRO A 194 8.29 12.14 32.13
C PRO A 194 6.89 12.28 31.51
N GLU A 195 6.51 11.31 30.68
CA GLU A 195 5.21 11.23 30.02
C GLU A 195 4.71 9.77 30.04
N PRO A 196 3.41 9.51 29.84
CA PRO A 196 2.87 8.15 29.80
C PRO A 196 3.61 7.26 28.79
N VAL A 197 4.02 6.08 29.26
CA VAL A 197 4.70 5.07 28.45
C VAL A 197 3.66 4.35 27.57
N LEU A 198 3.80 4.50 26.26
CA LEU A 198 2.90 3.88 25.27
C LEU A 198 3.55 2.69 24.57
N PHE A 199 4.87 2.70 24.46
CA PHE A 199 5.66 1.67 23.79
C PHE A 199 6.53 0.92 24.79
N GLY A 200 6.74 -0.37 24.57
CA GLY A 200 7.61 -1.19 25.42
C GLY A 200 9.10 -0.93 25.19
N ALA A 201 9.92 -1.68 25.91
CA ALA A 201 11.37 -1.56 25.85
C ALA A 201 11.95 -2.09 24.52
N GLN A 202 11.25 -2.97 23.83
CA GLN A 202 11.70 -3.53 22.55
C GLN A 202 11.46 -2.55 21.40
N GLU A 203 10.26 -1.97 21.34
CA GLU A 203 9.87 -0.95 20.37
C GLU A 203 10.78 0.28 20.50
N GLY A 204 11.06 0.70 21.73
CA GLY A 204 12.00 1.80 21.99
C GLY A 204 13.42 1.52 21.51
N ARG A 205 13.93 0.29 21.71
CA ARG A 205 15.26 -0.13 21.20
C ARG A 205 15.31 -0.11 19.67
N ILE A 206 14.27 -0.62 19.03
CA ILE A 206 14.14 -0.61 17.56
C ILE A 206 14.12 0.84 17.06
N ALA A 207 13.27 1.68 17.65
CA ALA A 207 13.14 3.07 17.28
C ALA A 207 14.46 3.83 17.39
N LYS A 208 15.19 3.67 18.51
CA LYS A 208 16.53 4.26 18.69
C LYS A 208 17.54 3.78 17.65
N ALA A 209 17.56 2.49 17.34
CA ALA A 209 18.51 1.90 16.39
C ALA A 209 18.27 2.32 14.93
N HIS A 210 17.05 2.78 14.62
CA HIS A 210 16.64 3.17 13.27
C HIS A 210 16.57 4.69 13.04
N ARG A 211 16.99 5.51 14.01
CA ARG A 211 17.11 6.97 13.86
C ARG A 211 17.94 7.37 12.65
N GLY A 212 17.39 8.27 11.83
CA GLY A 212 18.06 8.79 10.63
C GLY A 212 18.29 7.77 9.51
N LYS A 213 17.68 6.58 9.61
CA LYS A 213 17.69 5.54 8.55
C LYS A 213 16.35 5.56 7.81
N ASP A 214 16.25 4.76 6.74
CA ASP A 214 14.99 4.56 6.03
C ASP A 214 13.91 4.01 6.99
N PRO A 215 12.78 4.73 7.19
CA PRO A 215 11.68 4.29 8.03
C PRO A 215 11.11 2.91 7.66
N LEU A 216 11.21 2.47 6.41
CA LEU A 216 10.75 1.17 5.96
C LEU A 216 11.43 0.01 6.69
N HIS A 217 12.71 0.16 7.04
CA HIS A 217 13.42 -0.85 7.82
C HIS A 217 12.93 -0.90 9.28
N MET A 218 12.53 0.25 9.83
CA MET A 218 11.94 0.31 11.17
C MET A 218 10.60 -0.40 11.20
N PHE A 219 9.73 -0.16 10.22
CA PHE A 219 8.45 -0.89 10.10
C PHE A 219 8.67 -2.40 9.99
N ALA A 220 9.60 -2.86 9.13
CA ALA A 220 9.91 -4.28 9.04
C ALA A 220 10.42 -4.88 10.36
N ALA A 221 11.17 -4.12 11.16
CA ALA A 221 11.61 -4.56 12.47
C ALA A 221 10.46 -4.62 13.48
N LEU A 222 9.63 -3.57 13.55
CA LEU A 222 8.45 -3.52 14.41
C LEU A 222 7.46 -4.63 14.06
N GLN A 223 7.21 -4.87 12.77
CA GLN A 223 6.33 -5.92 12.29
C GLN A 223 6.73 -7.31 12.80
N ARG A 224 8.04 -7.64 12.74
CA ARG A 224 8.55 -8.94 13.22
C ARG A 224 8.36 -9.15 14.73
N HIS A 225 8.28 -8.08 15.50
CA HIS A 225 8.27 -8.16 16.96
C HIS A 225 6.90 -7.92 17.58
N LEU A 226 6.11 -6.99 17.01
CA LEU A 226 4.73 -6.72 17.38
C LEU A 226 3.74 -7.68 16.70
N GLY A 227 4.15 -8.39 15.66
CA GLY A 227 3.32 -9.39 14.99
C GLY A 227 2.11 -8.83 14.24
N TYR A 228 2.11 -7.53 13.91
CA TYR A 228 1.04 -6.94 13.12
C TYR A 228 1.15 -7.37 11.63
N PRO A 229 0.03 -7.41 10.89
CA PRO A 229 0.00 -7.94 9.54
C PRO A 229 0.78 -7.06 8.55
N SER A 230 1.32 -7.67 7.49
CA SER A 230 2.04 -6.91 6.47
C SER A 230 1.09 -6.00 5.72
N VAL A 231 1.39 -4.71 5.68
CA VAL A 231 0.65 -3.75 4.85
C VAL A 231 0.87 -4.09 3.37
N PRO A 232 -0.20 -4.35 2.61
CA PRO A 232 -0.11 -4.62 1.18
C PRO A 232 0.60 -3.50 0.43
N ARG A 233 1.33 -3.87 -0.62
CA ARG A 233 1.98 -2.88 -1.49
C ARG A 233 1.05 -2.61 -2.67
N PRO A 234 0.80 -1.34 -3.03
CA PRO A 234 0.13 -1.05 -4.29
C PRO A 234 0.88 -1.79 -5.41
N PRO A 235 0.18 -2.55 -6.27
CA PRO A 235 0.84 -3.21 -7.39
C PRO A 235 1.55 -2.14 -8.21
N ARG A 236 2.87 -2.32 -8.44
CA ARG A 236 3.57 -1.50 -9.43
C ARG A 236 2.84 -1.75 -10.74
N LYS A 237 2.14 -0.73 -11.27
CA LYS A 237 1.64 -0.83 -12.65
C LYS A 237 2.85 -1.20 -13.49
N PRO A 238 2.85 -2.34 -14.21
CA PRO A 238 3.90 -2.59 -15.17
C PRO A 238 3.96 -1.36 -16.06
N ALA A 239 5.16 -0.88 -16.38
CA ALA A 239 5.32 0.19 -17.34
C ALA A 239 4.63 -0.29 -18.61
N ARG A 240 3.38 0.12 -18.85
CA ARG A 240 2.77 -0.04 -20.16
C ARG A 240 3.71 0.75 -21.06
N PRO A 241 4.33 0.12 -22.07
CA PRO A 241 5.04 0.90 -23.06
C PRO A 241 4.05 1.97 -23.56
N VAL A 242 4.51 3.22 -23.63
CA VAL A 242 3.67 4.38 -23.98
C VAL A 242 2.94 4.13 -25.31
N PHE A 243 3.54 3.28 -26.15
CA PHE A 243 2.98 2.76 -27.37
C PHE A 243 2.90 1.23 -27.34
N GLU A 244 1.91 0.68 -28.02
CA GLU A 244 1.93 -0.75 -28.33
C GLU A 244 3.15 -1.04 -29.24
N PRO A 245 3.89 -2.16 -29.06
CA PRO A 245 5.17 -2.38 -29.78
C PRO A 245 5.07 -2.22 -31.30
N HIS A 246 3.91 -2.53 -31.87
CA HIS A 246 3.67 -2.39 -33.30
C HIS A 246 3.51 -0.91 -33.74
N VAL A 247 3.06 -0.02 -32.86
CA VAL A 247 2.96 1.43 -33.10
C VAL A 247 4.34 2.06 -33.02
N GLU A 248 5.16 1.65 -32.05
CA GLU A 248 6.52 2.16 -31.87
C GLU A 248 7.42 1.83 -33.06
N VAL A 249 7.33 0.60 -33.59
CA VAL A 249 8.03 0.20 -34.83
C VAL A 249 7.56 1.03 -36.03
N ARG A 250 6.27 1.40 -36.11
CA ARG A 250 5.75 2.26 -37.18
C ARG A 250 6.26 3.69 -37.03
N PHE A 251 6.38 4.20 -35.81
CA PHE A 251 6.90 5.52 -35.51
C PHE A 251 8.38 5.64 -35.92
N GLN A 252 9.20 4.66 -35.55
CA GLN A 252 10.62 4.61 -35.95
C GLN A 252 10.79 4.55 -37.48
N ARG A 253 9.91 3.81 -38.19
CA ARG A 253 9.92 3.78 -39.66
C ARG A 253 9.51 5.12 -40.27
N LEU A 254 8.56 5.82 -39.65
CA LEU A 254 8.13 7.16 -40.09
C LEU A 254 9.22 8.20 -39.84
N GLU A 255 9.88 8.17 -38.69
CA GLU A 255 11.05 9.02 -38.40
C GLU A 255 12.18 8.79 -39.41
N GLY A 256 12.50 7.53 -39.74
CA GLY A 256 13.51 7.22 -40.75
C GLY A 256 13.16 7.74 -42.15
N ARG A 257 11.88 7.68 -42.54
CA ARG A 257 11.40 8.24 -43.82
C ARG A 257 11.41 9.77 -43.80
N LEU A 258 11.04 10.38 -42.68
CA LEU A 258 11.06 11.83 -42.52
C LEU A 258 12.49 12.35 -42.60
N ALA A 259 13.45 11.68 -41.95
CA ALA A 259 14.87 12.02 -42.04
C ALA A 259 15.41 11.92 -43.47
N LEU A 260 14.97 10.93 -44.25
CA LEU A 260 15.32 10.81 -45.68
C LEU A 260 14.75 11.96 -46.51
N VAL A 261 13.47 12.31 -46.31
CA VAL A 261 12.84 13.46 -46.99
C VAL A 261 13.50 14.77 -46.59
N GLU A 262 13.84 14.95 -45.31
CA GLU A 262 14.58 16.11 -44.83
C GLU A 262 16.00 16.18 -45.40
N SER A 263 16.65 15.03 -45.63
CA SER A 263 17.96 14.97 -46.31
C SER A 263 17.85 15.31 -47.79
N GLU A 264 16.79 14.87 -48.48
CA GLU A 264 16.51 15.22 -49.88
C GLU A 264 16.26 16.71 -50.09
N VAL A 265 15.63 17.38 -49.11
CA VAL A 265 15.38 18.83 -49.15
C VAL A 265 16.66 19.64 -48.88
N LYS A 266 17.63 19.07 -48.15
CA LYS A 266 18.84 19.79 -47.74
C LYS A 266 20.00 19.67 -48.72
N ASP A 267 20.28 18.49 -49.28
CA ASP A 267 21.29 18.29 -50.34
C ASP A 267 21.19 16.86 -50.92
N GLY A 268 21.27 16.71 -52.24
CA GLY A 268 20.98 15.47 -52.98
C GLY A 268 21.68 14.19 -52.46
N ILE A 269 20.93 13.07 -52.49
CA ILE A 269 21.27 11.77 -51.89
C ILE A 269 22.60 11.20 -52.41
N ASP A 270 23.50 10.84 -51.48
CA ASP A 270 24.67 10.00 -51.78
C ASP A 270 24.28 8.50 -51.73
N LEU A 271 23.98 7.94 -52.91
CA LEU A 271 23.54 6.55 -53.10
C LEU A 271 24.66 5.50 -52.91
N THR A 272 25.87 5.92 -52.55
CA THR A 272 27.04 5.03 -52.45
C THR A 272 26.94 4.04 -51.27
N GLN A 273 26.09 4.32 -50.28
CA GLN A 273 25.86 3.39 -49.14
C GLN A 273 24.94 2.21 -49.48
N PHE A 274 24.26 2.21 -50.63
CA PHE A 274 23.31 1.16 -51.03
C PHE A 274 23.88 0.14 -52.05
N TYR A 275 25.09 0.36 -52.58
CA TYR A 275 25.73 -0.52 -53.56
C TYR A 275 26.98 -1.21 -53.01
N GLN A 276 26.80 -2.18 -52.12
CA GLN A 276 27.83 -3.23 -51.90
C GLN A 276 27.17 -4.55 -51.49
N GLN A 277 26.75 -5.32 -52.48
CA GLN A 277 27.07 -6.74 -52.71
C GLN A 277 26.03 -7.39 -53.65
N THR A 278 26.39 -7.50 -54.93
CA THR A 278 25.83 -8.51 -55.83
C THR A 278 26.92 -9.00 -56.79
N ASN A 279 27.57 -10.09 -56.38
CA ASN A 279 28.29 -11.14 -57.11
C ASN A 279 28.79 -10.91 -58.56
N ASP A 280 30.10 -11.02 -58.76
CA ASP A 280 30.75 -11.16 -60.08
C ASP A 280 31.12 -12.64 -60.39
N PRO A 281 30.53 -13.28 -61.43
CA PRO A 281 30.70 -14.71 -61.74
C PRO A 281 31.86 -15.01 -62.73
N ALA A 282 33.03 -14.40 -62.55
CA ALA A 282 34.17 -14.55 -63.47
C ALA A 282 35.29 -15.52 -63.02
N ALA A 283 35.12 -16.28 -61.93
CA ALA A 283 36.14 -17.23 -61.44
C ALA A 283 35.79 -18.70 -61.73
N ARG A 284 35.53 -19.07 -62.99
CA ARG A 284 35.46 -20.49 -63.39
C ARG A 284 35.94 -20.71 -64.83
N LYS A 285 37.26 -20.71 -65.03
CA LYS A 285 38.00 -21.56 -66.01
C LYS A 285 39.48 -21.18 -66.04
N LYS A 286 40.34 -22.04 -65.48
CA LYS A 286 41.60 -22.49 -66.11
C LYS A 286 42.11 -23.72 -65.35
N ARG A 287 42.02 -24.89 -66.01
CA ARG A 287 42.73 -26.12 -65.66
C ARG A 287 44.24 -25.92 -65.91
N PRO A 288 45.14 -26.59 -65.18
CA PRO A 288 46.47 -26.89 -65.68
C PRO A 288 46.50 -28.31 -66.29
N SER A 289 46.88 -28.40 -67.57
CA SER A 289 47.61 -29.54 -68.14
C SER A 289 49.10 -29.21 -67.97
N GLY A 290 50.03 -30.06 -67.53
CA GLY A 290 50.11 -31.48 -67.19
C GLY A 290 51.59 -31.82 -67.35
N ASP A 291 52.18 -32.63 -66.48
CA ASP A 291 53.38 -33.38 -66.86
C ASP A 291 53.52 -34.67 -66.05
N ARG A 292 53.81 -35.76 -66.77
CA ARG A 292 54.14 -37.10 -66.27
C ARG A 292 55.56 -37.40 -66.72
N SER A 293 56.41 -37.83 -65.80
CA SER A 293 57.64 -38.61 -65.98
C SER A 293 58.11 -38.88 -64.54
N SER A 294 58.54 -40.06 -64.09
CA SER A 294 58.74 -41.40 -64.62
C SER A 294 58.83 -42.33 -63.41
#